data_AF-A0A374T692-F1
#
_entry.id   AF-A0A374T692-F1
#
_cell.length_a   1.000
_cell.length_b   1.000
_cell.length_c   1.000
_cell.angle_alpha   90.00
_cell.angle_beta   90.00
_cell.angle_gamma   90.00
#
_symmetry.space_group_name_H-M   'P 1'
#
loop_
_entity.id
_entity.type
_entity.pdbx_description
1 polymer ?
#
loop_
_entity_poly.entity_id
_entity_poly.type
_entity_poly.pdbx_seq_one_letter_code
_entity_poly.pdbx_strand_id
1 'polypeptide(L)'
;MDDEQEVHLKKLEGLVTRFNVCFRLLGKEEDENNNEELIAAWKLILRNHVRKIFDLLKSLKREIAWSLLDDKKERFYQIKVELEPTLTSYKDYEGEEMRKMINDIILLADEGFHGFRQSFVNDTYCEDLFQKEIDRYRKENENRLERIYKQDSQDEAFFFPDETQLKNHMLYNRKEKLFNSQFGVVFHNNGRDIKMTVGFILGKKEQTYDNINDFLDKYVSYQIAQEHCEIKKENIFQNMVFKENVDVDKLMLKLKDLIEDNTLCAQKHWFIVYKVFLSKNWLKKSTQRLFVDQINSAFSTLLKCSTDDFHEINGYFKHNDFTEWTLADCAAPSCCEAYREIADKLDLEFQESKYAKPGTFINARKIEKFR
;
A
#
# COMPACT_ATOMS: atom_id res chain seq x y z
N MET A 1 16.86 -13.13 3.64
CA MET A 1 17.51 -12.31 2.59
C MET A 1 17.86 -10.99 3.25
N ASP A 2 18.80 -11.05 4.20
CA ASP A 2 19.29 -9.87 4.90
C ASP A 2 20.53 -9.35 4.18
N ASP A 3 20.73 -8.05 4.29
CA ASP A 3 22.03 -7.38 4.22
C ASP A 3 22.70 -7.05 2.87
N GLU A 4 22.21 -7.40 1.68
CA GLU A 4 22.93 -6.95 0.46
C GLU A 4 22.91 -5.42 0.28
N GLN A 5 21.73 -4.79 0.39
CA GLN A 5 21.60 -3.33 0.34
C GLN A 5 22.39 -2.66 1.47
N GLU A 6 22.32 -3.21 2.69
CA GLU A 6 23.01 -2.67 3.87
C GLU A 6 24.53 -2.80 3.75
N VAL A 7 25.02 -3.92 3.24
CA VAL A 7 26.45 -4.17 2.96
C VAL A 7 26.94 -3.24 1.86
N HIS A 8 26.19 -3.07 0.78
CA HIS A 8 26.53 -2.13 -0.29
C HIS A 8 26.56 -0.69 0.20
N LEU A 9 25.62 -0.29 1.06
CA LEU A 9 25.56 1.05 1.62
C LEU A 9 26.73 1.32 2.58
N LYS A 10 27.06 0.39 3.48
CA LYS A 10 28.26 0.47 4.33
C LYS A 10 29.55 0.54 3.53
N LYS A 11 29.66 -0.23 2.43
CA LYS A 11 30.82 -0.18 1.53
C LYS A 11 30.95 1.19 0.86
N LEU A 12 29.83 1.78 0.44
CA LEU A 12 29.79 3.12 -0.15
C LEU A 12 30.27 4.17 0.85
N GLU A 13 29.72 4.19 2.07
CA GLU A 13 30.16 5.09 3.16
C GLU A 13 31.66 4.96 3.42
N GLY A 14 32.17 3.74 3.54
CA GLY A 14 33.61 3.51 3.72
C GLY A 14 34.48 3.94 2.52
N LEU A 15 33.93 3.98 1.31
CA LEU A 15 34.63 4.52 0.13
C LEU A 15 34.63 6.04 0.10
N VAL A 16 33.52 6.68 0.48
CA VAL A 16 33.41 8.14 0.61
C VAL A 16 34.43 8.66 1.60
N THR A 17 34.50 8.05 2.79
CA THR A 17 35.50 8.42 3.82
C THR A 17 36.93 8.28 3.30
N ARG A 18 37.25 7.17 2.63
CA ARG A 18 38.59 6.95 2.06
C ARG A 18 38.93 7.94 0.94
N PHE A 19 37.98 8.22 0.05
CA PHE A 19 38.14 9.20 -1.01
C PHE A 19 38.46 10.58 -0.43
N ASN A 20 37.69 11.03 0.57
CA ASN A 20 37.90 12.30 1.26
C ASN A 20 39.29 12.40 1.92
N VAL A 21 39.76 11.32 2.56
CA VAL A 21 41.11 11.26 3.15
C VAL A 21 42.18 11.34 2.09
N CYS A 22 42.09 10.54 1.02
CA CYS A 22 43.07 10.53 -0.07
C CYS A 22 43.15 11.89 -0.78
N PHE A 23 42.02 12.59 -0.96
CA PHE A 23 42.01 13.89 -1.61
C PHE A 23 42.71 14.96 -0.76
N ARG A 24 42.53 14.93 0.56
CA ARG A 24 43.29 15.80 1.47
C ARG A 24 44.79 15.52 1.43
N LEU A 25 45.18 14.25 1.33
CA LEU A 25 46.59 13.87 1.21
C LEU A 25 47.20 14.35 -0.11
N LEU A 26 46.45 14.29 -1.21
CA LEU A 26 46.88 14.88 -2.49
C LEU A 26 47.17 16.38 -2.34
N GLY A 27 46.25 17.15 -1.75
CA GLY A 27 46.46 18.59 -1.54
C GLY A 27 47.69 18.90 -0.69
N LYS A 28 47.92 18.13 0.39
CA LYS A 28 49.14 18.27 1.20
C LYS A 28 50.41 17.95 0.42
N GLU A 29 50.39 16.91 -0.41
CA GLU A 29 51.56 16.55 -1.21
C GLU A 29 51.88 17.64 -2.24
N GLU A 30 50.87 18.27 -2.84
CA GLU A 30 51.04 19.41 -3.75
C GLU A 30 51.59 20.65 -3.04
N ASP A 31 51.14 20.93 -1.81
CA ASP A 31 51.53 22.12 -1.04
C ASP A 31 52.92 22.00 -0.37
N GLU A 32 53.28 20.81 0.16
CA GLU A 32 54.46 20.63 1.02
C GLU A 32 55.68 20.09 0.27
N ASN A 33 55.49 19.06 -0.57
CA ASN A 33 56.60 18.26 -1.13
C ASN A 33 56.71 18.39 -2.65
N ASN A 34 55.57 18.61 -3.32
CA ASN A 34 55.40 18.70 -4.77
C ASN A 34 56.09 17.54 -5.55
N ASN A 35 55.99 16.31 -5.03
CA ASN A 35 56.56 15.14 -5.69
C ASN A 35 55.63 14.62 -6.79
N GLU A 36 56.07 14.76 -8.04
CA GLU A 36 55.28 14.39 -9.23
C GLU A 36 54.85 12.91 -9.26
N GLU A 37 55.71 11.98 -8.83
CA GLU A 37 55.38 10.54 -8.81
C GLU A 37 54.29 10.23 -7.81
N LEU A 38 54.37 10.82 -6.60
CA LEU A 38 53.35 10.64 -5.56
C LEU A 38 52.03 11.31 -5.95
N ILE A 39 52.07 12.51 -6.53
CA ILE A 39 50.89 13.21 -7.05
C ILE A 39 50.20 12.36 -8.12
N ALA A 40 50.95 11.78 -9.06
CA ALA A 40 50.41 10.90 -10.09
C ALA A 40 49.77 9.64 -9.49
N ALA A 41 50.41 9.02 -8.49
CA ALA A 41 49.88 7.87 -7.78
C ALA A 41 48.57 8.20 -7.05
N TRP A 42 48.50 9.34 -6.34
CA TRP A 42 47.29 9.80 -5.66
C TRP A 42 46.14 10.04 -6.63
N LYS A 43 46.41 10.72 -7.76
CA LYS A 43 45.41 10.92 -8.82
C LYS A 43 44.89 9.58 -9.34
N LEU A 44 45.75 8.59 -9.57
CA LEU A 44 45.32 7.26 -9.99
C LEU A 44 44.43 6.56 -8.95
N ILE A 45 44.79 6.63 -7.66
CA ILE A 45 44.00 6.05 -6.55
C ILE A 45 42.62 6.70 -6.47
N LEU A 46 42.56 8.03 -6.52
CA LEU A 46 41.31 8.80 -6.48
C LEU A 46 40.40 8.46 -7.66
N ARG A 47 40.96 8.33 -8.87
CA ARG A 47 40.19 7.90 -10.04
C ARG A 47 39.54 6.53 -9.84
N ASN A 48 40.26 5.59 -9.25
CA ASN A 48 39.73 4.27 -8.93
C ASN A 48 38.61 4.34 -7.89
N HIS A 49 38.73 5.20 -6.89
CA HIS A 49 37.67 5.40 -5.89
C HIS A 49 36.41 6.00 -6.50
N VAL A 50 36.51 7.02 -7.34
CA VAL A 50 35.36 7.61 -8.05
C VAL A 50 34.61 6.55 -8.87
N ARG A 51 35.33 5.70 -9.63
CA ARG A 51 34.71 4.60 -10.39
C ARG A 51 33.96 3.63 -9.48
N LYS A 52 34.56 3.20 -8.37
CA LYS A 52 33.93 2.29 -7.40
C LYS A 52 32.69 2.91 -6.74
N ILE A 53 32.75 4.19 -6.40
CA ILE A 53 31.61 4.94 -5.84
C ILE A 53 30.47 4.97 -6.86
N PHE A 54 30.77 5.29 -8.12
CA PHE A 54 29.80 5.33 -9.21
C PHE A 54 29.10 3.99 -9.42
N ASP A 55 29.87 2.90 -9.50
CA ASP A 55 29.34 1.56 -9.72
C ASP A 55 28.44 1.11 -8.55
N LEU A 56 28.84 1.40 -7.30
CA LEU A 56 28.03 1.10 -6.12
C LEU A 56 26.73 1.92 -6.07
N LEU A 57 26.79 3.21 -6.38
CA LEU A 57 25.59 4.05 -6.44
C LEU A 57 24.60 3.55 -7.50
N LYS A 58 25.10 3.10 -8.66
CA LYS A 58 24.25 2.48 -9.70
C LYS A 58 23.61 1.17 -9.23
N SER A 59 24.34 0.33 -8.51
CA SER A 59 23.80 -0.92 -7.94
C SER A 59 22.72 -0.62 -6.92
N LEU A 60 23.02 0.25 -5.96
CA LEU A 60 22.09 0.67 -4.89
C LEU A 60 20.82 1.30 -5.46
N LYS A 61 20.91 2.16 -6.47
CA LYS A 61 19.74 2.72 -7.15
C LYS A 61 18.82 1.62 -7.69
N ARG A 62 19.38 0.60 -8.34
CA ARG A 62 18.59 -0.52 -8.90
C ARG A 62 17.96 -1.39 -7.82
N GLU A 63 18.71 -1.68 -6.77
CA GLU A 63 18.26 -2.51 -5.64
C GLU A 63 17.16 -1.83 -4.84
N ILE A 64 17.33 -0.54 -4.52
CA ILE A 64 16.39 0.22 -3.69
C ILE A 64 15.13 0.57 -4.49
N ALA A 65 15.27 1.07 -5.72
CA ALA A 65 14.12 1.51 -6.53
C ALA A 65 13.11 0.40 -6.83
N TRP A 66 13.52 -0.87 -6.74
CA TRP A 66 12.66 -2.02 -6.99
C TRP A 66 12.56 -2.98 -5.80
N SER A 67 12.63 -2.42 -4.59
CA SER A 67 12.45 -3.14 -3.33
C SER A 67 11.34 -2.51 -2.52
N LEU A 68 10.65 -3.30 -1.70
CA LEU A 68 9.70 -2.82 -0.70
C LEU A 68 10.38 -2.23 0.54
N LEU A 69 11.72 -2.26 0.65
CA LEU A 69 12.44 -1.70 1.80
C LEU A 69 12.43 -0.17 1.87
N ASP A 70 12.80 0.37 3.01
CA ASP A 70 13.03 1.81 3.17
C ASP A 70 14.11 2.34 2.20
N ASP A 71 13.92 3.58 1.72
CA ASP A 71 14.78 4.26 0.74
C ASP A 71 16.12 4.72 1.33
N LYS A 72 16.30 4.69 2.65
CA LYS A 72 17.52 5.11 3.37
C LYS A 72 17.93 6.56 3.07
N LYS A 73 16.96 7.44 2.84
CA LYS A 73 17.15 8.85 2.44
C LYS A 73 18.10 9.60 3.38
N GLU A 74 17.98 9.37 4.68
CA GLU A 74 18.81 10.01 5.70
C GLU A 74 20.29 9.64 5.60
N ARG A 75 20.61 8.40 5.17
CA ARG A 75 22.00 7.98 4.94
C ARG A 75 22.56 8.55 3.64
N PHE A 76 21.75 8.58 2.58
CA PHE A 76 22.13 9.25 1.34
C PHE A 76 22.34 10.76 1.52
N TYR A 77 21.57 11.40 2.40
CA TYR A 77 21.81 12.79 2.80
C TYR A 77 23.22 12.96 3.39
N GLN A 78 23.63 12.11 4.33
CA GLN A 78 24.97 12.16 4.93
C GLN A 78 26.07 11.93 3.88
N ILE A 79 25.90 10.90 3.04
CA ILE A 79 26.83 10.61 1.93
C ILE A 79 26.97 11.83 1.01
N LYS A 80 25.85 12.46 0.63
CA LYS A 80 25.86 13.64 -0.23
C LYS A 80 26.64 14.79 0.41
N VAL A 81 26.30 15.14 1.66
CA VAL A 81 26.95 16.24 2.40
C VAL A 81 28.46 16.03 2.51
N GLU A 82 28.91 14.79 2.73
CA GLU A 82 30.34 14.49 2.88
C GLU A 82 31.10 14.39 1.55
N LEU A 83 30.45 13.92 0.49
CA LEU A 83 31.10 13.59 -0.78
C LEU A 83 31.09 14.75 -1.78
N GLU A 84 29.98 15.48 -1.88
CA GLU A 84 29.74 16.46 -2.95
C GLU A 84 30.76 17.62 -2.96
N PRO A 85 31.13 18.25 -1.83
CA PRO A 85 32.12 19.33 -1.84
C PRO A 85 33.49 18.84 -2.32
N THR A 86 33.94 17.68 -1.83
CA THR A 86 35.23 17.10 -2.18
C THR A 86 35.28 16.71 -3.66
N LEU A 87 34.21 16.09 -4.17
CA LEU A 87 34.11 15.75 -5.60
C LEU A 87 34.11 16.98 -6.48
N THR A 88 33.43 18.05 -6.06
CA THR A 88 33.39 19.32 -6.80
C THR A 88 34.78 19.92 -6.93
N SER A 89 35.57 19.95 -5.85
CA SER A 89 36.96 20.41 -5.90
C SER A 89 37.86 19.45 -6.71
N TYR A 90 37.67 18.14 -6.58
CA TYR A 90 38.45 17.15 -7.31
C TYR A 90 38.22 17.21 -8.83
N LYS A 91 37.04 17.66 -9.27
CA LYS A 91 36.69 17.82 -10.69
C LYS A 91 37.71 18.66 -11.47
N ASP A 92 38.31 19.66 -10.83
CA ASP A 92 39.27 20.55 -11.48
C ASP A 92 40.57 19.85 -11.88
N TYR A 93 40.93 18.76 -11.19
CA TYR A 93 42.10 17.94 -11.47
C TYR A 93 41.96 17.02 -12.69
N GLU A 94 40.74 16.88 -13.21
CA GLU A 94 40.39 15.77 -14.08
C GLU A 94 39.97 16.18 -15.49
N GLY A 95 40.13 15.26 -16.45
CA GLY A 95 39.68 15.42 -17.83
C GLY A 95 38.17 15.22 -18.00
N GLU A 96 37.65 15.56 -19.18
CA GLU A 96 36.21 15.61 -19.47
C GLU A 96 35.42 14.34 -19.10
N GLU A 97 35.92 13.16 -19.46
CA GLU A 97 35.26 11.87 -19.16
C GLU A 97 35.05 11.69 -17.65
N MET A 98 36.08 11.99 -16.87
CA MET A 98 36.04 11.81 -15.44
C MET A 98 35.22 12.89 -14.75
N ARG A 99 35.25 14.13 -15.26
CA ARG A 99 34.35 15.21 -14.81
C ARG A 99 32.88 14.84 -15.01
N LYS A 100 32.54 14.17 -16.13
CA LYS A 100 31.18 13.68 -16.37
C LYS A 100 30.78 12.63 -15.34
N MET A 101 31.63 11.65 -15.07
CA MET A 101 31.36 10.63 -14.05
C MET A 101 31.17 11.24 -12.65
N ILE A 102 31.97 12.25 -12.29
CA ILE A 102 31.82 12.98 -11.03
C ILE A 102 30.44 13.67 -10.96
N ASN A 103 30.00 14.34 -12.03
CA ASN A 103 28.67 14.94 -12.06
C ASN A 103 27.56 13.88 -11.91
N ASP A 104 27.70 12.73 -12.58
CA ASP A 104 26.73 11.64 -12.49
C ASP A 104 26.66 11.08 -11.05
N ILE A 105 27.80 10.99 -10.34
CA ILE A 105 27.83 10.59 -8.93
C ILE A 105 27.08 11.59 -8.05
N ILE A 106 27.32 12.89 -8.24
CA ILE A 106 26.63 13.94 -7.49
C ILE A 106 25.12 13.85 -7.71
N LEU A 107 24.70 13.68 -8.97
CA LEU A 107 23.29 13.50 -9.33
C LEU A 107 22.69 12.24 -8.69
N LEU A 108 23.39 11.10 -8.73
CA LEU A 108 22.92 9.85 -8.11
C LEU A 108 22.81 9.96 -6.59
N ALA A 109 23.74 10.64 -5.93
CA ALA A 109 23.66 10.90 -4.49
C ALA A 109 22.48 11.81 -4.14
N ASP A 110 22.21 12.82 -4.98
CA ASP A 110 21.03 13.70 -4.84
C ASP A 110 19.71 12.95 -5.06
N GLU A 111 19.62 12.09 -6.07
CA GLU A 111 18.46 11.20 -6.26
C GLU A 111 18.24 10.29 -5.05
N GLY A 112 19.31 9.73 -4.48
CA GLY A 112 19.25 8.90 -3.28
C GLY A 112 18.71 9.66 -2.07
N PHE A 113 19.14 10.91 -1.89
CA PHE A 113 18.64 11.80 -0.83
C PHE A 113 17.13 12.05 -0.96
N HIS A 114 16.62 12.23 -2.17
CA HIS A 114 15.19 12.42 -2.42
C HIS A 114 14.39 11.10 -2.40
N GLY A 115 15.08 9.96 -2.42
CA GLY A 115 14.55 8.62 -2.59
C GLY A 115 14.49 8.26 -4.05
N PHE A 116 15.27 7.25 -4.46
CA PHE A 116 15.38 6.79 -5.84
C PHE A 116 14.04 6.52 -6.55
N ARG A 117 12.96 6.29 -5.77
CA ARG A 117 11.61 6.01 -6.24
C ARG A 117 10.87 7.24 -6.77
N GLN A 118 11.24 8.46 -6.37
CA GLN A 118 10.61 9.69 -6.89
C GLN A 118 10.77 9.84 -8.41
N SER A 119 11.79 9.21 -8.99
CA SER A 119 12.02 9.17 -10.44
C SER A 119 11.03 8.28 -11.21
N PHE A 120 10.24 7.45 -10.51
CA PHE A 120 9.40 6.39 -11.10
C PHE A 120 7.90 6.59 -10.83
N VAL A 121 7.46 7.78 -10.41
CA VAL A 121 6.05 8.07 -10.07
C VAL A 121 5.18 8.06 -11.33
N ASN A 122 4.83 6.87 -11.80
CA ASN A 122 3.72 6.62 -12.70
C ASN A 122 2.61 5.89 -11.93
N ASP A 123 1.40 5.85 -12.50
CA ASP A 123 0.24 5.33 -11.77
C ASP A 123 0.30 3.84 -11.40
N THR A 124 1.15 3.06 -12.09
CA THR A 124 1.28 1.60 -11.93
C THR A 124 2.47 1.18 -11.08
N TYR A 125 3.37 2.10 -10.71
CA TYR A 125 4.64 1.76 -10.06
C TYR A 125 4.50 0.84 -8.82
N CYS A 126 3.55 1.14 -7.93
CA CYS A 126 3.32 0.35 -6.72
C CYS A 126 2.87 -1.09 -7.04
N GLU A 127 2.06 -1.26 -8.09
CA GLU A 127 1.57 -2.55 -8.54
C GLU A 127 2.69 -3.35 -9.22
N ASP A 128 3.45 -2.69 -10.10
CA ASP A 128 4.60 -3.28 -10.77
C ASP A 128 5.68 -3.72 -9.76
N LEU A 129 5.94 -2.89 -8.74
CA LEU A 129 6.86 -3.21 -7.65
C LEU A 129 6.38 -4.44 -6.87
N PHE A 130 5.10 -4.46 -6.49
CA PHE A 130 4.53 -5.58 -5.76
C PHE A 130 4.59 -6.88 -6.58
N GLN A 131 4.23 -6.81 -7.86
CA GLN A 131 4.25 -7.96 -8.74
C GLN A 131 5.66 -8.53 -8.89
N LYS A 132 6.66 -7.66 -9.06
CA LYS A 132 8.06 -8.08 -9.14
C LYS A 132 8.54 -8.76 -7.86
N GLU A 133 8.14 -8.23 -6.70
CA GLU A 133 8.51 -8.78 -5.39
C GLU A 133 7.81 -10.11 -5.11
N ILE A 134 6.50 -10.22 -5.39
CA ILE A 134 5.76 -11.46 -5.19
C ILE A 134 6.22 -12.57 -6.14
N ASP A 135 6.53 -12.25 -7.39
CA ASP A 135 7.06 -13.21 -8.36
C ASP A 135 8.41 -13.76 -7.92
N ARG A 136 9.31 -12.87 -7.46
CA ARG A 136 10.60 -13.28 -6.89
C ARG A 136 10.39 -14.17 -5.66
N TYR A 137 9.54 -13.74 -4.73
CA TYR A 137 9.29 -14.46 -3.49
C TYR A 137 8.70 -15.85 -3.73
N ARG A 138 7.70 -15.95 -4.64
CA ARG A 138 7.08 -17.22 -5.03
C ARG A 138 8.10 -18.15 -5.65
N LYS A 139 8.92 -17.69 -6.60
CA LYS A 139 9.98 -18.50 -7.22
C LYS A 139 10.95 -19.10 -6.19
N GLU A 140 11.25 -18.36 -5.12
CA GLU A 140 12.15 -18.80 -4.05
C GLU A 140 11.49 -19.71 -3.00
N ASN A 141 10.19 -19.54 -2.74
CA ASN A 141 9.53 -20.11 -1.54
C ASN A 141 8.34 -21.04 -1.81
N GLU A 142 7.78 -21.06 -3.02
CA GLU A 142 6.55 -21.80 -3.34
C GLU A 142 6.64 -23.28 -2.97
N ASN A 143 7.74 -23.95 -3.30
CA ASN A 143 7.96 -25.36 -2.93
C ASN A 143 7.91 -25.61 -1.41
N ARG A 144 8.43 -24.68 -0.60
CA ARG A 144 8.39 -24.78 0.86
C ARG A 144 6.95 -24.60 1.34
N LEU A 145 6.25 -23.58 0.83
CA LEU A 145 4.88 -23.26 1.22
C LEU A 145 3.89 -24.34 0.80
N GLU A 146 4.06 -24.93 -0.38
CA GLU A 146 3.27 -26.06 -0.88
C GLU A 146 3.43 -27.31 0.01
N ARG A 147 4.64 -27.57 0.52
CA ARG A 147 4.86 -28.67 1.48
C ARG A 147 4.17 -28.40 2.81
N ILE A 148 4.25 -27.16 3.31
CA ILE A 148 3.54 -26.73 4.54
C ILE A 148 2.03 -26.88 4.35
N TYR A 149 1.50 -26.47 3.19
CA TYR A 149 0.08 -26.65 2.86
C TYR A 149 -0.33 -28.12 2.91
N LYS A 150 0.44 -29.01 2.26
CA LYS A 150 0.15 -30.45 2.24
C LYS A 150 0.20 -31.08 3.62
N GLN A 151 1.18 -30.70 4.44
CA GLN A 151 1.32 -31.21 5.80
C GLN A 151 0.14 -30.76 6.67
N ASP A 152 -0.14 -29.46 6.72
CA ASP A 152 -1.27 -28.93 7.49
C ASP A 152 -2.61 -29.52 6.99
N SER A 153 -2.77 -29.75 5.68
CA SER A 153 -3.95 -30.39 5.13
C SER A 153 -4.10 -31.86 5.54
N GLN A 154 -2.99 -32.59 5.72
CA GLN A 154 -3.03 -33.97 6.21
C GLN A 154 -3.40 -34.02 7.69
N ASP A 155 -2.88 -33.09 8.48
CA ASP A 155 -3.19 -32.97 9.91
C ASP A 155 -4.68 -32.63 10.13
N GLU A 156 -5.23 -31.73 9.30
CA GLU A 156 -6.64 -31.32 9.38
C GLU A 156 -7.62 -32.34 8.76
N ALA A 157 -7.15 -33.25 7.89
CA ALA A 157 -7.99 -34.27 7.26
C ALA A 157 -8.68 -35.21 8.27
N PHE A 158 -8.11 -35.34 9.48
CA PHE A 158 -8.73 -36.08 10.57
C PHE A 158 -10.04 -35.43 11.06
N PHE A 159 -10.13 -34.10 11.05
CA PHE A 159 -11.30 -33.35 11.50
C PHE A 159 -12.30 -33.07 10.38
N PHE A 160 -11.82 -33.00 9.13
CA PHE A 160 -12.63 -32.73 7.94
C PHE A 160 -12.50 -33.88 6.93
N PRO A 161 -13.30 -34.95 7.07
CA PRO A 161 -13.22 -36.12 6.19
C PRO A 161 -13.71 -35.86 4.76
N ASP A 162 -14.49 -34.80 4.55
CA ASP A 162 -14.88 -34.33 3.22
C ASP A 162 -13.79 -33.42 2.64
N GLU A 163 -13.26 -33.79 1.47
CA GLU A 163 -12.15 -33.09 0.81
C GLU A 163 -12.49 -31.61 0.50
N THR A 164 -13.75 -31.33 0.15
CA THR A 164 -14.19 -29.97 -0.15
C THR A 164 -14.26 -29.14 1.13
N GLN A 165 -14.78 -29.69 2.23
CA GLN A 165 -14.79 -29.04 3.54
C GLN A 165 -13.37 -28.78 4.05
N LEU A 166 -12.47 -29.75 3.88
CA LEU A 166 -11.05 -29.61 4.23
C LEU A 166 -10.39 -28.47 3.44
N LYS A 167 -10.53 -28.45 2.11
CA LYS A 167 -9.98 -27.38 1.26
C LYS A 167 -10.51 -26.00 1.65
N ASN A 168 -11.82 -25.89 1.91
CA ASN A 168 -12.42 -24.64 2.38
C ASN A 168 -11.91 -24.21 3.76
N HIS A 169 -11.73 -25.15 4.69
CA HIS A 169 -11.17 -24.88 6.01
C HIS A 169 -9.72 -24.41 5.92
N MET A 170 -8.91 -25.08 5.11
CA MET A 170 -7.52 -24.70 4.85
C MET A 170 -7.41 -23.29 4.27
N LEU A 171 -8.24 -22.97 3.27
CA LEU A 171 -8.32 -21.63 2.70
C LEU A 171 -8.71 -20.58 3.75
N TYR A 172 -9.74 -20.85 4.55
CA TYR A 172 -10.16 -19.97 5.65
C TYR A 172 -9.03 -19.72 6.66
N ASN A 173 -8.30 -20.76 7.07
CA ASN A 173 -7.19 -20.63 8.01
C ASN A 173 -6.04 -19.78 7.45
N ARG A 174 -5.66 -19.97 6.17
CA ARG A 174 -4.62 -19.15 5.54
C ARG A 174 -5.05 -17.69 5.41
N LYS A 175 -6.32 -17.46 5.09
CA LYS A 175 -6.93 -16.13 5.02
C LYS A 175 -6.87 -15.42 6.38
N GLU A 176 -7.30 -16.07 7.44
CA GLU A 176 -7.25 -15.51 8.80
C GLU A 176 -5.81 -15.20 9.22
N LYS A 177 -4.86 -16.10 8.93
CA LYS A 177 -3.44 -15.86 9.22
C LYS A 177 -2.90 -14.64 8.46
N LEU A 178 -3.23 -14.49 7.18
CA LEU A 178 -2.86 -13.32 6.38
C LEU A 178 -3.47 -12.05 6.98
N PHE A 179 -4.78 -12.00 7.18
CA PHE A 179 -5.49 -10.79 7.61
C PHE A 179 -5.20 -10.39 9.05
N ASN A 180 -4.67 -11.29 9.88
CA ASN A 180 -4.20 -10.97 11.22
C ASN A 180 -2.71 -10.58 11.26
N SER A 181 -2.01 -10.56 10.12
CA SER A 181 -0.62 -10.08 10.04
C SER A 181 -0.54 -8.56 9.93
N GLN A 182 0.61 -7.98 10.29
CA GLN A 182 0.76 -6.51 10.37
C GLN A 182 0.38 -5.79 9.07
N PHE A 183 0.91 -6.24 7.92
CA PHE A 183 0.55 -5.67 6.62
C PHE A 183 -0.69 -6.35 6.00
N GLY A 184 -1.04 -7.56 6.40
CA GLY A 184 -2.26 -8.20 5.94
C GLY A 184 -3.54 -7.57 6.47
N VAL A 185 -3.53 -7.00 7.68
CA VAL A 185 -4.62 -6.14 8.19
C VAL A 185 -4.79 -4.93 7.25
N VAL A 186 -3.69 -4.28 6.87
CA VAL A 186 -3.71 -3.12 5.97
C VAL A 186 -4.25 -3.49 4.60
N PHE A 187 -3.74 -4.59 4.02
CA PHE A 187 -4.23 -5.15 2.77
C PHE A 187 -5.73 -5.42 2.83
N HIS A 188 -6.21 -6.03 3.91
CA HIS A 188 -7.62 -6.33 4.08
C HIS A 188 -8.49 -5.07 4.24
N ASN A 189 -8.04 -4.10 5.03
CA ASN A 189 -8.74 -2.84 5.30
C ASN A 189 -8.85 -1.96 4.05
N ASN A 190 -7.82 -1.97 3.20
CA ASN A 190 -7.78 -1.22 1.94
C ASN A 190 -8.58 -1.90 0.81
N GLY A 191 -9.51 -2.81 1.12
CA GLY A 191 -10.30 -3.52 0.11
C GLY A 191 -9.45 -4.39 -0.82
N ARG A 192 -8.28 -4.85 -0.35
CA ARG A 192 -7.29 -5.62 -1.13
C ARG A 192 -6.67 -4.82 -2.29
N ASP A 193 -6.69 -3.50 -2.20
CA ASP A 193 -5.99 -2.61 -3.12
C ASP A 193 -4.47 -2.71 -2.88
N ILE A 194 -3.77 -3.26 -3.86
CA ILE A 194 -2.31 -3.43 -3.82
C ILE A 194 -1.58 -2.09 -3.86
N LYS A 195 -2.05 -1.13 -4.65
CA LYS A 195 -1.44 0.20 -4.76
C LYS A 195 -1.45 0.92 -3.42
N MET A 196 -2.60 0.90 -2.72
CA MET A 196 -2.74 1.50 -1.39
C MET A 196 -1.93 0.75 -0.33
N THR A 197 -1.90 -0.58 -0.40
CA THR A 197 -1.13 -1.41 0.54
C THR A 197 0.37 -1.18 0.41
N VAL A 198 0.89 -1.18 -0.81
CA VAL A 198 2.31 -0.92 -1.08
C VAL A 198 2.67 0.53 -0.74
N GLY A 199 1.80 1.50 -1.04
CA GLY A 199 1.99 2.88 -0.61
C GLY A 199 2.13 3.01 0.91
N PHE A 200 1.32 2.27 1.68
CA PHE A 200 1.44 2.21 3.13
C PHE A 200 2.75 1.57 3.60
N ILE A 201 3.15 0.44 2.99
CA ILE A 201 4.40 -0.26 3.30
C ILE A 201 5.57 0.72 3.09
N LEU A 202 5.72 1.28 1.88
CA LEU A 202 6.78 2.22 1.54
C LEU A 202 6.82 3.48 2.42
N GLY A 203 5.65 3.95 2.91
CA GLY A 203 5.55 5.11 3.80
C GLY A 203 5.98 4.82 5.24
N LYS A 204 6.14 3.55 5.64
CA LYS A 204 6.47 3.17 7.00
C LYS A 204 7.99 3.24 7.24
N LYS A 205 8.40 4.14 8.13
CA LYS A 205 9.80 4.25 8.57
C LYS A 205 10.29 2.94 9.19
N GLU A 206 11.54 2.61 8.93
CA GLU A 206 12.25 1.46 9.52
C GLU A 206 11.57 0.10 9.28
N GLN A 207 10.83 -0.04 8.16
CA GLN A 207 10.32 -1.34 7.75
C GLN A 207 11.44 -2.35 7.53
N THR A 208 11.28 -3.53 8.13
CA THR A 208 12.22 -4.64 8.07
C THR A 208 11.77 -5.69 7.06
N TYR A 209 12.74 -6.44 6.52
CA TYR A 209 12.44 -7.61 5.69
C TYR A 209 11.58 -8.63 6.42
N ASP A 210 11.69 -8.75 7.75
CA ASP A 210 10.87 -9.70 8.51
C ASP A 210 9.38 -9.42 8.35
N ASN A 211 8.96 -8.16 8.48
CA ASN A 211 7.54 -7.79 8.37
C ASN A 211 7.04 -7.92 6.92
N ILE A 212 7.89 -7.58 5.95
CA ILE A 212 7.56 -7.71 4.51
C ILE A 212 7.47 -9.19 4.13
N ASN A 213 8.45 -9.99 4.51
CA ASN A 213 8.50 -11.43 4.23
C ASN A 213 7.38 -12.17 4.94
N ASP A 214 7.02 -11.80 6.18
CA ASP A 214 5.85 -12.35 6.88
C ASP A 214 4.56 -12.11 6.09
N PHE A 215 4.39 -10.91 5.53
CA PHE A 215 3.26 -10.61 4.66
C PHE A 215 3.29 -11.41 3.36
N LEU A 216 4.42 -11.44 2.65
CA LEU A 216 4.57 -12.19 1.40
C LEU A 216 4.37 -13.70 1.62
N ASP A 217 4.92 -14.26 2.70
CA ASP A 217 4.77 -15.68 3.07
C ASP A 217 3.29 -16.05 3.25
N LYS A 218 2.56 -15.24 4.03
CA LYS A 218 1.13 -15.45 4.28
C LYS A 218 0.28 -15.20 3.04
N TYR A 219 0.66 -14.22 2.21
CA TYR A 219 -0.03 -13.90 0.96
C TYR A 219 0.09 -15.05 -0.05
N VAL A 220 1.31 -15.55 -0.28
CA VAL A 220 1.53 -16.70 -1.17
C VAL A 220 0.89 -17.97 -0.61
N SER A 221 0.97 -18.20 0.71
CA SER A 221 0.30 -19.34 1.36
C SER A 221 -1.22 -19.31 1.13
N TYR A 222 -1.82 -18.13 1.16
CA TYR A 222 -3.23 -17.94 0.84
C TYR A 222 -3.52 -18.21 -0.64
N GLN A 223 -2.69 -17.71 -1.57
CA GLN A 223 -2.86 -17.98 -3.00
C GLN A 223 -2.77 -19.48 -3.32
N ILE A 224 -1.81 -20.20 -2.72
CA ILE A 224 -1.69 -21.65 -2.86
C ILE A 224 -2.97 -22.34 -2.39
N ALA A 225 -3.49 -21.97 -1.21
CA ALA A 225 -4.74 -22.55 -0.71
C ALA A 225 -5.94 -22.24 -1.63
N GLN A 226 -5.98 -21.06 -2.26
CA GLN A 226 -7.01 -20.73 -3.25
C GLN A 226 -6.92 -21.60 -4.51
N GLU A 227 -5.71 -21.85 -5.02
CA GLU A 227 -5.47 -22.72 -6.17
C GLU A 227 -5.96 -24.15 -5.92
N HIS A 228 -5.69 -24.69 -4.72
CA HIS A 228 -6.16 -26.04 -4.33
C HIS A 228 -7.67 -26.15 -4.11
N CYS A 229 -8.37 -25.02 -3.91
CA CYS A 229 -9.79 -25.00 -3.55
C CYS A 229 -10.74 -24.86 -4.75
N GLU A 230 -10.24 -24.75 -6.00
CA GLU A 230 -11.01 -24.54 -7.25
C GLU A 230 -12.29 -23.68 -7.06
N ILE A 231 -12.05 -22.39 -6.80
CA ILE A 231 -12.96 -21.23 -6.93
C ILE A 231 -14.37 -21.39 -6.33
N LYS A 232 -14.53 -20.88 -5.09
CA LYS A 232 -15.67 -20.00 -4.76
C LYS A 232 -15.18 -18.56 -4.82
N LYS A 233 -15.82 -17.71 -5.64
CA LYS A 233 -15.57 -16.25 -5.63
C LYS A 233 -15.87 -15.72 -4.22
N GLU A 234 -14.83 -15.20 -3.58
CA GLU A 234 -14.86 -14.68 -2.22
C GLU A 234 -15.32 -13.23 -2.14
N ASN A 235 -15.82 -12.87 -0.96
CA ASN A 235 -16.13 -11.50 -0.63
C ASN A 235 -14.84 -10.64 -0.53
N ILE A 236 -14.71 -9.59 -1.35
CA ILE A 236 -13.68 -8.58 -1.56
C ILE A 236 -13.63 -7.55 -0.41
N PHE A 237 -14.76 -7.17 0.19
CA PHE A 237 -14.91 -6.04 1.12
C PHE A 237 -15.20 -6.48 2.57
N GLN A 238 -14.83 -5.62 3.54
CA GLN A 238 -15.01 -5.87 4.97
C GLN A 238 -16.41 -5.54 5.48
N ASN A 239 -16.85 -6.29 6.51
CA ASN A 239 -18.10 -6.03 7.24
C ASN A 239 -17.90 -5.15 8.50
N MET A 240 -16.90 -4.27 8.49
CA MET A 240 -16.59 -3.44 9.66
C MET A 240 -17.64 -2.35 9.89
N VAL A 241 -18.14 -1.75 8.81
CA VAL A 241 -19.08 -0.63 8.86
C VAL A 241 -20.54 -1.10 8.97
N PHE A 242 -20.83 -2.28 8.42
CA PHE A 242 -22.16 -2.87 8.39
C PHE A 242 -22.32 -3.99 9.44
N LYS A 243 -23.56 -4.40 9.69
CA LYS A 243 -23.89 -5.55 10.56
C LYS A 243 -23.35 -6.86 9.97
N GLU A 244 -22.95 -7.80 10.84
CA GLU A 244 -22.27 -9.05 10.47
C GLU A 244 -22.97 -9.91 9.41
N ASN A 245 -24.30 -9.80 9.31
CA ASN A 245 -25.13 -10.55 8.37
C ASN A 245 -25.35 -9.86 7.01
N VAL A 246 -24.83 -8.65 6.82
CA VAL A 246 -24.84 -7.96 5.53
C VAL A 246 -23.78 -8.57 4.60
N ASP A 247 -24.16 -8.87 3.37
CA ASP A 247 -23.27 -9.22 2.29
C ASP A 247 -22.72 -7.93 1.65
N VAL A 248 -21.66 -7.41 2.27
CA VAL A 248 -21.05 -6.13 1.89
C VAL A 248 -20.52 -6.14 0.47
N ASP A 249 -20.15 -7.31 -0.04
CA ASP A 249 -19.65 -7.45 -1.39
C ASP A 249 -20.68 -7.17 -2.45
N LYS A 250 -21.83 -7.82 -2.31
CA LYS A 250 -22.96 -7.60 -3.18
C LYS A 250 -23.42 -6.14 -3.11
N LEU A 251 -23.37 -5.55 -1.91
CA LEU A 251 -23.69 -4.14 -1.68
C LEU A 251 -22.71 -3.21 -2.39
N MET A 252 -21.41 -3.43 -2.23
CA MET A 252 -20.35 -2.60 -2.83
C MET A 252 -20.30 -2.76 -4.35
N LEU A 253 -20.51 -3.96 -4.88
CA LEU A 253 -20.67 -4.18 -6.32
C LEU A 253 -21.89 -3.45 -6.87
N LYS A 254 -23.03 -3.46 -6.16
CA LYS A 254 -24.19 -2.69 -6.61
C LYS A 254 -23.95 -1.18 -6.55
N LEU A 255 -23.27 -0.69 -5.51
CA LEU A 255 -22.87 0.71 -5.45
C LEU A 255 -21.94 1.07 -6.61
N LYS A 256 -21.04 0.16 -7.02
CA LYS A 256 -20.22 0.33 -8.21
C LYS A 256 -21.06 0.47 -9.48
N ASP A 257 -22.03 -0.42 -9.69
CA ASP A 257 -22.94 -0.36 -10.84
C ASP A 257 -23.68 0.99 -10.89
N LEU A 258 -24.14 1.49 -9.74
CA LEU A 258 -24.85 2.77 -9.61
C LEU A 258 -23.95 4.01 -9.82
N ILE A 259 -22.64 3.86 -9.68
CA ILE A 259 -21.67 4.91 -10.05
C ILE A 259 -21.44 4.87 -11.55
N GLU A 260 -21.25 3.69 -12.12
CA GLU A 260 -21.00 3.49 -13.56
C GLU A 260 -22.21 3.89 -14.43
N ASP A 261 -23.44 3.74 -13.93
CA ASP A 261 -24.67 4.17 -14.61
C ASP A 261 -25.05 5.65 -14.38
N ASN A 262 -24.19 6.42 -13.69
CA ASN A 262 -24.37 7.83 -13.31
C ASN A 262 -25.53 8.12 -12.33
N THR A 263 -26.13 7.13 -11.68
CA THR A 263 -27.13 7.35 -10.61
C THR A 263 -26.49 8.01 -9.39
N LEU A 264 -25.26 7.63 -9.04
CA LEU A 264 -24.46 8.19 -7.95
C LEU A 264 -23.26 9.00 -8.50
N CYS A 265 -23.54 10.09 -9.22
CA CYS A 265 -22.52 10.89 -9.88
C CYS A 265 -21.96 12.08 -9.06
N ALA A 266 -22.69 12.57 -8.05
CA ALA A 266 -22.31 13.76 -7.28
C ALA A 266 -21.86 13.40 -5.86
N GLN A 267 -20.88 14.14 -5.33
CA GLN A 267 -20.39 13.97 -3.94
C GLN A 267 -21.53 14.04 -2.91
N LYS A 268 -22.52 14.91 -3.12
CA LYS A 268 -23.70 15.06 -2.25
C LYS A 268 -24.64 13.85 -2.26
N HIS A 269 -24.58 12.97 -3.27
CA HIS A 269 -25.38 11.74 -3.29
C HIS A 269 -24.91 10.73 -2.24
N TRP A 270 -23.63 10.76 -1.85
CA TRP A 270 -23.09 9.86 -0.82
C TRP A 270 -23.67 10.10 0.58
N PHE A 271 -24.09 11.33 0.87
CA PHE A 271 -24.84 11.60 2.09
C PHE A 271 -26.24 10.98 2.07
N ILE A 272 -26.90 10.99 0.91
CA ILE A 272 -28.21 10.34 0.74
C ILE A 272 -28.05 8.82 0.93
N VAL A 273 -27.03 8.22 0.31
CA VAL A 273 -26.66 6.81 0.49
C VAL A 273 -26.42 6.49 1.96
N TYR A 274 -25.65 7.33 2.67
CA TYR A 274 -25.40 7.17 4.11
C TYR A 274 -26.69 7.24 4.94
N LYS A 275 -27.59 8.20 4.65
CA LYS A 275 -28.88 8.35 5.34
C LYS A 275 -29.81 7.16 5.12
N VAL A 276 -29.88 6.63 3.90
CA VAL A 276 -30.66 5.41 3.57
C VAL A 276 -30.11 4.18 4.30
N PHE A 277 -28.80 4.02 4.41
CA PHE A 277 -28.24 2.89 5.16
C PHE A 277 -28.35 3.05 6.68
N LEU A 278 -28.40 4.29 7.17
CA LEU A 278 -28.60 4.61 8.58
C LEU A 278 -30.03 4.30 9.03
N SER A 279 -31.05 4.68 8.25
CA SER A 279 -32.47 4.40 8.53
C SER A 279 -32.78 2.90 8.57
N LYS A 280 -32.14 2.11 7.70
CA LYS A 280 -32.26 0.64 7.67
C LYS A 280 -31.57 -0.05 8.85
N ASN A 281 -30.85 0.68 9.69
CA ASN A 281 -30.05 0.14 10.79
C ASN A 281 -29.01 -0.90 10.34
N TRP A 282 -28.53 -0.86 9.09
CA TRP A 282 -27.50 -1.78 8.62
C TRP A 282 -26.10 -1.33 9.02
N LEU A 283 -25.90 -0.01 9.14
CA LEU A 283 -24.68 0.60 9.64
C LEU A 283 -24.59 0.46 11.16
N LYS A 284 -23.38 0.26 11.68
CA LYS A 284 -23.12 0.34 13.12
C LYS A 284 -23.25 1.79 13.60
N LYS A 285 -23.74 2.01 14.83
CA LYS A 285 -24.19 3.31 15.35
C LYS A 285 -23.13 4.43 15.47
N SER A 286 -21.87 4.21 15.09
CA SER A 286 -20.77 5.19 15.28
C SER A 286 -19.77 5.28 14.12
N THR A 287 -20.15 4.89 12.90
CA THR A 287 -19.17 4.64 11.82
C THR A 287 -19.30 5.53 10.58
N GLN A 288 -19.67 6.82 10.71
CA GLN A 288 -19.69 7.72 9.55
C GLN A 288 -18.29 7.87 8.92
N ARG A 289 -17.24 8.05 9.73
CA ARG A 289 -15.86 8.10 9.23
C ARG A 289 -15.42 6.79 8.58
N LEU A 290 -15.67 5.65 9.24
CA LEU A 290 -15.31 4.34 8.70
C LEU A 290 -16.08 3.99 7.41
N PHE A 291 -17.34 4.44 7.28
CA PHE A 291 -18.10 4.30 6.03
C PHE A 291 -17.44 5.08 4.89
N VAL A 292 -17.08 6.34 5.15
CA VAL A 292 -16.38 7.19 4.17
C VAL A 292 -15.03 6.58 3.78
N ASP A 293 -14.25 6.11 4.75
CA ASP A 293 -12.94 5.49 4.50
C ASP A 293 -13.09 4.22 3.64
N GLN A 294 -14.10 3.38 3.92
CA GLN A 294 -14.35 2.17 3.13
C GLN A 294 -14.81 2.48 1.70
N ILE A 295 -15.71 3.46 1.51
CA ILE A 295 -16.18 3.90 0.19
C ILE A 295 -15.04 4.53 -0.61
N ASN A 296 -14.24 5.41 0.00
CA ASN A 296 -13.08 6.01 -0.65
C ASN A 296 -12.01 4.98 -0.99
N SER A 297 -11.75 4.02 -0.11
CA SER A 297 -10.81 2.93 -0.43
C SER A 297 -11.30 2.09 -1.60
N ALA A 298 -12.61 1.86 -1.72
CA ALA A 298 -13.18 1.02 -2.78
C ALA A 298 -13.34 1.73 -4.14
N PHE A 299 -13.61 3.05 -4.13
CA PHE A 299 -14.01 3.81 -5.32
C PHE A 299 -13.17 5.06 -5.57
N SER A 300 -11.98 5.17 -4.97
CA SER A 300 -11.09 6.37 -5.04
C SER A 300 -10.83 6.89 -6.45
N THR A 301 -10.86 6.01 -7.46
CA THR A 301 -10.63 6.32 -8.87
C THR A 301 -11.87 6.86 -9.59
N LEU A 302 -13.06 6.60 -9.05
CA LEU A 302 -14.34 7.04 -9.61
C LEU A 302 -14.81 8.33 -8.93
N LEU A 303 -14.76 8.40 -7.59
CA LEU A 303 -15.25 9.54 -6.80
C LEU A 303 -14.44 9.66 -5.49
N LYS A 304 -14.00 10.88 -5.14
CA LYS A 304 -13.43 11.19 -3.82
C LYS A 304 -14.52 11.81 -2.92
N CYS A 305 -14.87 11.13 -1.84
CA CYS A 305 -15.69 11.66 -0.77
C CYS A 305 -14.80 12.30 0.30
N SER A 306 -15.02 13.55 0.66
CA SER A 306 -14.37 14.18 1.81
C SER A 306 -15.31 14.19 3.02
N THR A 307 -14.75 14.38 4.23
CA THR A 307 -15.56 14.66 5.43
C THR A 307 -16.35 15.96 5.30
N ASP A 308 -15.85 16.92 4.52
CA ASP A 308 -16.48 18.23 4.33
C ASP A 308 -17.75 18.15 3.48
N ASP A 309 -17.81 17.19 2.55
CA ASP A 309 -19.02 16.89 1.75
C ASP A 309 -20.22 16.46 2.61
N PHE A 310 -19.96 15.90 3.80
CA PHE A 310 -20.99 15.56 4.79
C PHE A 310 -21.28 16.72 5.76
N HIS A 311 -20.35 17.68 5.91
CA HIS A 311 -20.49 18.86 6.76
C HIS A 311 -21.20 20.03 6.06
N GLU A 312 -21.05 20.21 4.75
CA GLU A 312 -21.72 21.28 3.96
C GLU A 312 -23.22 21.06 3.70
N ILE A 313 -23.81 20.01 4.28
CA ILE A 313 -25.20 19.66 4.02
C ILE A 313 -26.13 20.45 4.93
N ASN A 314 -27.21 20.96 4.32
CA ASN A 314 -28.22 21.77 4.97
C ASN A 314 -28.72 21.10 6.26
N GLY A 315 -28.84 21.88 7.34
CA GLY A 315 -29.30 21.41 8.64
C GLY A 315 -30.62 20.63 8.57
N TYR A 316 -31.50 20.98 7.63
CA TYR A 316 -32.75 20.25 7.35
C TYR A 316 -32.53 18.74 7.16
N PHE A 317 -31.62 18.35 6.26
CA PHE A 317 -31.36 16.94 5.95
C PHE A 317 -30.58 16.21 7.05
N LYS A 318 -29.88 16.95 7.93
CA LYS A 318 -29.14 16.37 9.05
C LYS A 318 -30.08 15.91 10.17
N HIS A 319 -31.09 16.71 10.49
CA HIS A 319 -31.98 16.46 11.63
C HIS A 319 -33.17 15.56 11.31
N ASN A 320 -33.58 15.49 10.04
CA ASN A 320 -34.72 14.69 9.61
C ASN A 320 -34.27 13.37 8.97
N ASP A 321 -35.08 12.32 9.11
CA ASP A 321 -34.90 11.09 8.34
C ASP A 321 -35.34 11.30 6.87
N PHE A 322 -34.81 10.51 5.94
CA PHE A 322 -35.11 10.71 4.52
C PHE A 322 -36.59 10.51 4.18
N THR A 323 -37.29 9.72 4.99
CA THR A 323 -38.74 9.49 4.91
C THR A 323 -39.58 10.73 5.25
N GLU A 324 -38.98 11.70 5.97
CA GLU A 324 -39.61 12.95 6.42
C GLU A 324 -39.27 14.13 5.51
N TRP A 325 -38.42 13.93 4.50
CA TRP A 325 -38.04 14.99 3.56
C TRP A 325 -39.22 15.34 2.65
N THR A 326 -39.78 16.54 2.79
CA THR A 326 -40.95 16.97 2.02
C THR A 326 -40.90 18.45 1.71
N LEU A 327 -41.26 18.82 0.48
CA LEU A 327 -41.44 20.22 0.08
C LEU A 327 -42.58 20.93 0.84
N ALA A 328 -43.44 20.17 1.52
CA ALA A 328 -44.48 20.71 2.39
C ALA A 328 -43.91 21.33 3.68
N ASP A 329 -42.65 21.03 4.03
CA ASP A 329 -41.98 21.64 5.17
C ASP A 329 -41.39 23.01 4.77
N CYS A 330 -41.73 24.04 5.53
CA CYS A 330 -41.27 25.41 5.29
C CYS A 330 -39.74 25.56 5.40
N ALA A 331 -39.05 24.60 6.04
CA ALA A 331 -37.59 24.56 6.14
C ALA A 331 -36.90 23.74 5.04
N ALA A 332 -37.66 23.12 4.12
CA ALA A 332 -37.11 22.23 3.09
C ALA A 332 -36.37 23.01 1.99
N PRO A 333 -35.12 22.62 1.64
CA PRO A 333 -34.39 23.20 0.52
C PRO A 333 -35.01 22.86 -0.84
N SER A 334 -34.74 23.67 -1.87
CA SER A 334 -35.24 23.44 -3.24
C SER A 334 -34.79 22.11 -3.87
N CYS A 335 -33.69 21.52 -3.39
CA CYS A 335 -33.21 20.21 -3.83
C CYS A 335 -33.87 19.01 -3.09
N CYS A 336 -34.82 19.26 -2.18
CA CYS A 336 -35.42 18.24 -1.33
C CYS A 336 -36.11 17.12 -2.12
N GLU A 337 -36.84 17.45 -3.19
CA GLU A 337 -37.58 16.46 -3.99
C GLU A 337 -36.63 15.55 -4.78
N ALA A 338 -35.61 16.12 -5.41
CA ALA A 338 -34.59 15.35 -6.13
C ALA A 338 -33.80 14.42 -5.17
N TYR A 339 -33.48 14.89 -3.97
CA TYR A 339 -32.77 14.07 -2.98
C TYR A 339 -33.65 12.97 -2.40
N ARG A 340 -34.95 13.24 -2.21
CA ARG A 340 -35.93 12.25 -1.80
C ARG A 340 -36.11 11.17 -2.87
N GLU A 341 -36.22 11.54 -4.15
CA GLU A 341 -36.38 10.58 -5.23
C GLU A 341 -35.19 9.63 -5.34
N ILE A 342 -33.96 10.14 -5.17
CA ILE A 342 -32.75 9.32 -5.10
C ILE A 342 -32.79 8.41 -3.86
N ALA A 343 -33.17 8.94 -2.70
CA ALA A 343 -33.28 8.17 -1.45
C ALA A 343 -34.30 7.02 -1.56
N ASP A 344 -35.48 7.29 -2.13
CA ASP A 344 -36.55 6.32 -2.33
C ASP A 344 -36.12 5.20 -3.30
N LYS A 345 -35.41 5.55 -4.39
CA LYS A 345 -34.83 4.56 -5.33
C LYS A 345 -33.78 3.67 -4.65
N LEU A 346 -32.91 4.26 -3.83
CA LEU A 346 -31.91 3.51 -3.07
C LEU A 346 -32.58 2.63 -1.99
N ASP A 347 -33.62 3.12 -1.32
CA ASP A 347 -34.35 2.38 -0.30
C ASP A 347 -35.04 1.14 -0.87
N LEU A 348 -35.65 1.27 -2.05
CA LEU A 348 -36.26 0.17 -2.80
C LEU A 348 -35.21 -0.85 -3.30
N GLU A 349 -34.03 -0.39 -3.67
CA GLU A 349 -32.98 -1.28 -4.15
C GLU A 349 -32.33 -2.05 -2.99
N PHE A 350 -31.93 -1.37 -1.93
CA PHE A 350 -31.25 -1.95 -0.77
C PHE A 350 -32.23 -2.57 0.24
N GLN A 351 -32.97 -3.60 -0.18
CA GLN A 351 -33.83 -4.40 0.69
C GLN A 351 -33.05 -5.48 1.46
N GLU A 352 -33.48 -5.77 2.70
CA GLU A 352 -32.76 -6.69 3.60
C GLU A 352 -32.59 -8.08 3.01
N SER A 353 -33.64 -8.60 2.37
CA SER A 353 -33.67 -9.90 1.73
C SER A 353 -32.68 -10.04 0.57
N LYS A 354 -32.34 -8.94 -0.11
CA LYS A 354 -31.43 -8.94 -1.26
C LYS A 354 -29.96 -8.98 -0.85
N TYR A 355 -29.62 -8.38 0.30
CA TYR A 355 -28.23 -8.15 0.72
C TYR A 355 -27.86 -8.88 2.02
N ALA A 356 -28.71 -9.78 2.53
CA ALA A 356 -28.33 -10.68 3.61
C ALA A 356 -27.40 -11.78 3.08
N LYS A 357 -26.45 -12.22 3.91
CA LYS A 357 -25.68 -13.44 3.61
C LYS A 357 -26.62 -14.64 3.48
N PRO A 358 -26.29 -15.64 2.63
CA PRO A 358 -27.14 -16.82 2.44
C PRO A 358 -27.56 -17.48 3.76
N GLY A 359 -28.87 -17.70 3.95
CA GLY A 359 -29.41 -18.32 5.16
C GLY A 359 -29.45 -17.44 6.41
N THR A 360 -29.17 -16.13 6.31
CA THR A 360 -29.19 -15.19 7.44
C THR A 360 -30.20 -14.06 7.23
N PHE A 361 -30.47 -13.32 8.31
CA PHE A 361 -31.27 -12.08 8.27
C PHE A 361 -30.44 -10.93 8.87
N ILE A 362 -30.43 -9.78 8.20
CA ILE A 362 -29.65 -8.59 8.65
C ILE A 362 -30.16 -8.09 10.00
N ASN A 363 -31.48 -8.04 10.17
CA ASN A 363 -32.14 -7.65 11.42
C ASN A 363 -32.82 -8.87 12.06
N ALA A 364 -32.06 -9.66 12.83
CA ALA A 364 -32.67 -10.63 13.72
C ALA A 364 -33.46 -9.87 14.81
N ARG A 365 -34.80 -9.96 14.81
CA ARG A 365 -35.58 -9.63 16.02
C ARG A 365 -35.02 -10.50 17.14
N LYS A 366 -34.46 -9.90 18.19
CA LYS A 366 -34.23 -10.62 19.45
C LYS A 366 -35.57 -11.22 19.85
N ILE A 367 -35.71 -12.54 19.75
CA ILE A 367 -36.79 -13.22 20.45
C ILE A 367 -36.41 -13.12 21.92
N GLU A 368 -36.99 -12.15 22.62
CA GLU A 368 -36.99 -12.17 24.07
C GLU A 368 -37.68 -13.47 24.49
N LYS A 369 -36.93 -14.36 25.14
CA LYS A 369 -37.53 -15.51 25.82
C LYS A 369 -38.51 -14.93 26.84
N PHE A 370 -39.80 -15.13 26.63
CA PHE A 370 -40.81 -14.88 27.66
C PHE A 370 -40.38 -15.64 28.92
N ARG A 371 -40.19 -14.91 30.03
CA ARG A 371 -39.97 -15.48 31.35
C ARG A 371 -41.30 -15.90 31.96
#